data_AF-A0AAW2IPQ5-F1
#
_entry.id   AF-A0AAW2IPQ5-F1
#
_cell.length_a   1.000
_cell.length_b   1.000
_cell.length_c   1.000
_cell.angle_alpha   90.00
_cell.angle_beta   90.00
_cell.angle_gamma   90.00
#
_symmetry.space_group_name_H-M   'P 1'
#
loop_
_entity.id
_entity.type
_entity.pdbx_description
1 polymer ?
#
loop_
_entity_poly.entity_id
_entity_poly.type
_entity_poly.pdbx_seq_one_letter_code
_entity_poly.pdbx_strand_id
1 'polypeptide(L)' 'MEDVIEAGPWLFQGQPVVLQAWEQGMSLRRQKHTQVPVWIRIRHLPMEYWTEEGLSAVASGIGIPLYTDKIPNSVSD' A
#
# COMPACT_ATOMS: atom_id res chain seq x y z
N MET A 1 13.78 -9.56 -1.44
CA MET A 1 13.92 -8.42 -2.37
C MET A 1 12.56 -7.73 -2.50
N GLU A 2 11.47 -8.50 -2.45
CA GLU A 2 10.10 -8.01 -2.28
C GLU A 2 9.98 -7.05 -1.09
N ASP A 3 10.65 -7.33 0.05
CA ASP A 3 10.56 -6.47 1.24
C ASP A 3 10.91 -4.99 0.97
N VAL A 4 11.86 -4.72 0.07
CA VAL A 4 12.22 -3.33 -0.31
C VAL A 4 11.16 -2.72 -1.21
N ILE A 5 10.51 -3.50 -2.07
CA ILE A 5 9.43 -3.00 -2.92
C ILE A 5 8.16 -2.74 -2.07
N GLU A 6 7.93 -3.56 -1.05
CA GLU A 6 6.73 -3.53 -0.20
C GLU A 6 6.84 -2.59 1.02
N ALA A 7 8.05 -2.22 1.48
CA ALA A 7 8.25 -1.42 2.70
C ALA A 7 7.76 0.04 2.64
N GLY A 8 7.17 0.48 1.53
CA GLY A 8 6.38 1.71 1.48
C GLY A 8 6.85 2.75 0.47
N PRO A 9 6.36 4.00 0.59
CA PRO A 9 6.70 5.06 -0.34
C PRO A 9 8.14 5.51 -0.12
N TRP A 10 8.99 5.28 -1.13
CA TRP A 10 10.39 5.66 -1.09
C TRP A 10 10.54 7.15 -1.39
N LEU A 11 11.34 7.84 -0.57
CA LEU A 11 11.64 9.26 -0.75
C LEU A 11 13.11 9.42 -1.13
N PHE A 12 13.36 10.09 -2.25
CA PHE A 12 14.69 10.59 -2.62
C PHE A 12 14.67 12.11 -2.60
N GLN A 13 15.45 12.73 -1.71
CA GLN A 13 15.44 14.19 -1.49
C GLN A 13 14.03 14.75 -1.19
N GLY A 14 13.23 14.00 -0.44
CA GLY A 14 11.85 14.39 -0.12
C GLY A 14 10.85 14.25 -1.28
N GLN A 15 11.29 13.75 -2.43
CA GLN A 15 10.42 13.45 -3.57
C GLN A 15 10.07 11.96 -3.59
N PRO A 16 8.78 11.59 -3.77
CA PRO A 16 8.39 10.19 -3.90
C PRO A 16 8.96 9.58 -5.18
N VAL A 17 9.50 8.36 -5.06
CA VAL A 17 9.99 7.56 -6.18
C VAL A 17 9.25 6.24 -6.25
N VAL A 18 8.95 5.78 -7.45
CA VAL A 18 8.37 4.46 -7.72
C VAL A 18 9.51 3.49 -7.97
N LEU A 19 9.56 2.40 -7.21
CA LEU A 19 10.51 1.32 -7.43
C LEU A 19 9.95 0.32 -8.43
N GLN A 20 10.83 -0.23 -9.27
CA GLN A 20 10.51 -1.34 -10.16
C GLN A 20 11.61 -2.39 -10.02
N ALA A 21 11.23 -3.66 -9.89
CA ALA A 21 12.17 -4.76 -9.92
C ALA A 21 12.91 -4.77 -11.26
N TRP A 22 14.23 -4.88 -11.20
CA TRP A 22 15.04 -4.96 -12.41
C TRP A 22 14.84 -6.32 -13.09
N GLU A 23 14.69 -6.30 -14.41
CA GLU A 23 14.60 -7.49 -15.25
C GLU A 23 15.58 -7.39 -16.43
N GLN A 24 16.14 -8.53 -16.85
CA GLN A 24 17.07 -8.55 -17.98
C GLN A 24 16.36 -8.12 -19.27
N GLY A 25 16.92 -7.13 -19.97
CA GLY A 25 16.31 -6.56 -21.18
C GLY A 25 15.27 -5.45 -20.91
N MET A 26 15.07 -5.06 -19.65
CA MET A 26 14.21 -3.94 -19.28
C MET A 26 14.70 -2.63 -19.93
N SER A 27 13.82 -1.95 -20.67
CA SER A 27 14.09 -0.61 -21.18
C SER A 27 13.59 0.45 -20.19
N LEU A 28 14.46 1.38 -19.80
CA LEU A 28 14.10 2.54 -18.97
C LEU A 28 13.22 3.50 -19.77
N ARG A 29 11.91 3.24 -19.76
CA ARG A 29 10.90 4.13 -20.35
C ARG A 29 10.17 4.82 -19.22
N ARG A 30 9.83 6.10 -19.39
CA ARG A 30 8.81 6.74 -18.55
C ARG A 30 7.51 6.00 -18.76
N GLN A 31 7.19 5.09 -17.85
CA GLN A 31 5.84 4.56 -17.77
C GLN A 31 4.92 5.73 -17.44
N LYS A 32 3.87 5.91 -18.27
CA LYS A 32 2.80 6.85 -17.95
C LYS A 32 1.95 6.21 -16.85
N HIS A 33 2.38 6.35 -15.60
CA HIS A 33 1.52 6.04 -14.47
C HIS A 33 0.39 7.07 -14.44
N THR A 34 -0.83 6.63 -14.73
CA THR A 34 -2.04 7.47 -14.62
C THR A 34 -2.61 7.46 -13.20
N GLN A 35 -2.20 6.49 -12.39
CA GLN A 35 -2.62 6.28 -11.01
C GLN A 35 -1.43 5.77 -10.19
N VAL A 36 -1.38 6.14 -8.91
CA VAL A 36 -0.33 5.73 -7.97
C VAL A 36 -1.03 5.28 -6.68
N PRO A 37 -0.68 4.10 -6.12
CA PRO A 37 -1.21 3.68 -4.83
C PRO A 37 -0.69 4.61 -3.73
N VAL A 38 -1.56 4.96 -2.78
CA VAL A 38 -1.21 5.80 -1.62
C VAL A 38 -1.52 5.05 -0.33
N TRP A 39 -0.59 5.13 0.63
CA TRP A 39 -0.81 4.62 1.97
C TRP A 39 -1.61 5.65 2.77
N ILE A 40 -2.78 5.26 3.25
CA ILE A 40 -3.63 6.10 4.10
C ILE A 40 -3.62 5.58 5.53
N ARG A 41 -3.58 6.50 6.49
CA ARG A 41 -3.69 6.16 7.92
C ARG A 41 -5.04 6.63 8.45
N ILE A 42 -5.92 5.67 8.72
CA ILE A 42 -7.25 5.94 9.30
C ILE A 42 -7.07 6.13 10.81
N ARG A 43 -7.35 7.33 11.31
CA ARG A 43 -7.24 7.65 12.74
C ARG A 43 -8.58 7.45 13.42
N HIS A 44 -8.55 7.02 14.69
CA HIS A 44 -9.73 6.82 15.53
C HIS A 44 -10.75 5.82 14.95
N LEU A 45 -10.27 4.82 14.22
CA LEU A 45 -11.12 3.73 13.75
C LEU A 45 -11.55 2.87 14.95
N PRO A 46 -12.86 2.65 15.17
CA PRO A 46 -13.33 1.75 16.23
C PRO A 46 -12.80 0.32 16.04
N MET A 47 -12.56 -0.39 17.15
CA MET A 47 -11.95 -1.72 17.14
C MET A 47 -12.79 -2.76 16.36
N GLU A 48 -14.11 -2.60 16.29
CA GLU A 48 -15.00 -3.45 15.51
C GLU A 48 -14.74 -3.44 14.00
N TYR A 49 -14.08 -2.39 13.48
CA TYR A 49 -13.68 -2.28 12.07
C TYR A 49 -12.25 -2.75 11.81
N TRP A 50 -11.52 -3.25 12.82
CA TRP A 50 -10.17 -3.82 12.67
C TRP A 50 -10.22 -5.27 12.13
N THR A 51 -11.02 -5.48 11.08
CA THR A 51 -11.04 -6.70 10.27
C THR A 51 -10.71 -6.34 8.82
N GLU A 52 -10.41 -7.33 7.99
CA GLU A 52 -10.18 -7.11 6.56
C GLU A 52 -11.40 -6.46 5.90
N GLU A 53 -12.61 -6.94 6.22
CA GLU A 53 -13.87 -6.40 5.71
C GLU A 53 -14.14 -5.00 6.24
N GLY A 54 -13.91 -4.76 7.54
CA GLY A 54 -14.13 -3.46 8.16
C GLY A 54 -13.21 -2.38 7.60
N LEU A 55 -11.91 -2.70 7.47
CA LEU A 55 -10.92 -1.80 6.85
C LEU A 55 -11.24 -1.54 5.38
N SER A 56 -11.58 -2.58 4.62
CA SER A 56 -11.96 -2.45 3.21
C SER A 56 -13.21 -1.58 3.05
N ALA A 57 -14.24 -1.79 3.88
CA ALA A 57 -15.46 -1.00 3.85
C ALA A 57 -15.19 0.50 4.10
N VAL A 58 -14.39 0.84 5.13
CA VAL A 58 -14.07 2.24 5.41
C VAL A 58 -13.18 2.84 4.33
N ALA A 59 -12.15 2.12 3.86
CA ALA A 59 -11.27 2.60 2.80
C ALA A 59 -11.99 2.78 1.46
N SER A 60 -13.06 2.01 1.20
CA SER A 60 -13.87 2.12 -0.01
C SER A 60 -14.53 3.50 -0.19
N GLY A 61 -14.74 4.24 0.91
CA GLY A 61 -15.24 5.61 0.86
C GLY A 61 -14.24 6.62 0.30
N ILE A 62 -12.95 6.27 0.22
CA ILE A 62 -11.87 7.11 -0.31
C ILE A 62 -11.49 6.68 -1.72
N GLY A 63 -11.53 5.38 -2.02
CA GLY A 63 -11.11 4.84 -3.31
C GLY A 63 -11.21 3.32 -3.37
N ILE A 64 -10.37 2.69 -4.20
CA ILE A 64 -10.30 1.23 -4.29
C ILE A 64 -9.21 0.75 -3.31
N PRO A 65 -9.58 0.03 -2.22
CA PRO A 65 -8.59 -0.55 -1.32
C PRO A 65 -7.76 -1.61 -2.07
N LEU A 66 -6.44 -1.54 -1.95
CA LEU A 66 -5.53 -2.49 -2.61
C LEU A 66 -4.92 -3.48 -1.62
N TYR A 67 -4.47 -2.96 -0.47
CA TYR A 67 -3.79 -3.73 0.57
C TYR A 67 -4.16 -3.15 1.94
N THR A 68 -4.16 -4.01 2.96
CA THR A 68 -4.28 -3.64 4.36
C THR A 68 -3.01 -4.07 5.10
N ASP A 69 -2.66 -3.36 6.17
CA ASP A 69 -1.58 -3.81 7.06
C ASP A 69 -1.97 -5.15 7.69
N LYS A 70 -0.96 -5.99 7.98
CA LYS A 70 -1.18 -7.24 8.72
C LYS A 70 -1.87 -6.90 10.05
N ILE A 71 -3.13 -7.28 10.18
CA ILE A 71 -3.86 -7.18 11.43
C ILE A 71 -3.16 -8.14 12.39
N PRO A 72 -2.59 -7.67 13.52
CA PRO A 72 -1.93 -8.54 14.47
C PRO A 72 -3.01 -9.44 15.07
N ASN A 73 -3.07 -10.64 14.52
CA ASN A 73 -3.87 -11.81 14.87
C ASN A 73 -5.17 -11.48 15.61
N SER A 74 -6.30 -11.66 14.92
CA SER A 74 -7.43 -12.30 15.57
C SER A 74 -6.87 -13.44 16.42
N VAL A 75 -7.11 -13.35 17.73
CA VAL A 75 -6.77 -14.38 18.70
C VAL A 75 -7.20 -15.71 18.08
N SER A 76 -6.22 -16.50 17.64
CA SER A 76 -6.46 -17.86 17.21
C SER A 76 -6.75 -18.61 18.51
N ASP A 77 -8.02 -18.95 18.72
CA ASP A 77 -8.39 -20.05 19.60
C ASP A 77 -7.72 -21.35 19.11
#